data_AF-A0A7W8T0Y5-F1
#
_entry.id   AF-A0A7W8T0Y5-F1
#
_cell.length_a   1.000
_cell.length_b   1.000
_cell.length_c   1.000
_cell.angle_alpha   90.00
_cell.angle_beta   90.00
_cell.angle_gamma   90.00
#
_symmetry.space_group_name_H-M   'P 1'
#
loop_
_entity.id
_entity.type
_entity.pdbx_description
1 polymer ?
#
loop_
_entity_poly.entity_id
_entity_poly.type
_entity_poly.pdbx_seq_one_letter_code
_entity_poly.pdbx_strand_id
1 'polypeptide(L)'
;MNASHHPASHTASQIRTKKLPPLRVGVGGPVGSGKTTLLEMLCKAMRDQYDLVAITNDIYTKEDQRLLTVAGALPAERIMGVETGGCPHTAIREDASINLEAVDRMLTRFPDADIVFIESGGDNLAATFSPELSDLTIYVIDVAGGEKIPRKGGPGITKSDLLVINKTDLAPLVGANLDVMASDAKKMRGERPFVMCNLKALEGLDDVVKFIEKKGLLKV
;
A
#
# COMPACT_ATOMS: atom_id res chain seq x y z
N MET A 1 51.82 -22.84 9.76
CA MET A 1 50.39 -23.18 9.72
C MET A 1 49.62 -21.87 9.89
N ASN A 2 49.32 -21.18 8.78
CA ASN A 2 48.57 -19.93 8.79
C ASN A 2 47.20 -20.20 8.15
N ALA A 3 46.14 -20.18 8.96
CA ALA A 3 44.77 -20.16 8.47
C ALA A 3 44.31 -18.70 8.45
N SER A 4 44.37 -18.09 7.27
CA SER A 4 43.75 -16.80 6.98
C SER A 4 42.24 -16.98 6.89
N HIS A 5 41.48 -16.39 7.82
CA HIS A 5 40.04 -16.22 7.72
C HIS A 5 39.72 -15.30 6.53
N HIS A 6 39.13 -15.84 5.48
CA HIS A 6 38.36 -15.08 4.51
C HIS A 6 36.98 -14.78 5.10
N PRO A 7 36.55 -13.51 5.18
CA PRO A 7 35.15 -13.23 5.39
C PRO A 7 34.39 -13.62 4.12
N ALA A 8 33.33 -14.40 4.31
CA ALA A 8 32.41 -14.80 3.25
C ALA A 8 31.90 -13.56 2.52
N SER A 9 32.02 -13.55 1.20
CA SER A 9 31.49 -12.50 0.34
C SER A 9 29.98 -12.44 0.51
N HIS A 10 29.47 -11.37 1.09
CA HIS A 10 28.08 -10.98 0.92
C HIS A 10 27.88 -10.67 -0.57
N THR A 11 27.35 -11.63 -1.31
CA THR A 11 26.80 -11.38 -2.64
C THR A 11 25.55 -10.53 -2.42
N ALA A 12 25.74 -9.21 -2.41
CA ALA A 12 24.65 -8.26 -2.52
C ALA A 12 23.88 -8.61 -3.80
N SER A 13 22.70 -9.21 -3.64
CA SER A 13 21.67 -9.21 -4.67
C SER A 13 21.54 -7.76 -5.14
N GLN A 14 21.67 -7.52 -6.44
CA GLN A 14 21.54 -6.19 -7.03
C GLN A 14 20.08 -5.74 -6.89
N ILE A 15 19.74 -5.24 -5.72
CA ILE A 15 18.56 -4.43 -5.47
C ILE A 15 18.88 -3.06 -6.11
N ARG A 16 17.99 -2.61 -7.02
CA ARG A 16 18.21 -1.65 -8.12
C ARG A 16 19.38 -0.65 -8.01
N THR A 17 20.17 -0.53 -9.09
CA THR A 17 21.36 0.34 -9.17
C THR A 17 21.36 1.43 -10.28
N LYS A 18 20.27 1.72 -11.03
CA LYS A 18 20.03 2.99 -11.82
C LYS A 18 18.73 3.06 -12.68
N LYS A 19 18.32 4.32 -12.97
CA LYS A 19 17.20 4.95 -13.74
C LYS A 19 16.17 4.04 -14.46
N LEU A 20 15.17 3.60 -13.71
CA LEU A 20 13.79 3.50 -14.18
C LEU A 20 12.95 4.43 -13.30
N PRO A 21 11.81 4.96 -13.76
CA PRO A 21 10.93 5.69 -12.86
C PRO A 21 10.59 4.82 -11.63
N PRO A 22 10.40 5.44 -10.45
CA PRO A 22 9.99 4.73 -9.25
C PRO A 22 8.67 4.01 -9.49
N LEU A 23 8.48 2.87 -8.84
CA LEU A 23 7.18 2.21 -8.83
C LEU A 23 6.20 3.04 -8.00
N ARG A 24 5.09 3.47 -8.59
CA ARG A 24 4.03 4.18 -7.86
C ARG A 24 2.96 3.19 -7.43
N VAL A 25 2.79 3.03 -6.12
CA VAL A 25 1.84 2.08 -5.52
C VAL A 25 0.71 2.84 -4.82
N GLY A 26 -0.47 2.82 -5.43
CA GLY A 26 -1.69 3.40 -4.86
C GLY A 26 -2.32 2.48 -3.83
N VAL A 27 -2.55 2.97 -2.61
CA VAL A 27 -3.24 2.27 -1.52
C VAL A 27 -4.58 2.94 -1.27
N GLY A 28 -5.65 2.30 -1.73
CA GLY A 28 -7.03 2.81 -1.64
C GLY A 28 -7.92 1.98 -0.73
N GLY A 29 -9.11 2.49 -0.38
CA GLY A 29 -10.06 1.74 0.44
C GLY A 29 -10.98 2.62 1.30
N PRO A 30 -11.98 2.01 1.97
CA PRO A 30 -12.87 2.71 2.89
C PRO A 30 -12.18 3.44 4.04
N VAL A 31 -12.91 4.40 4.61
CA VAL A 31 -12.53 5.04 5.86
C VAL A 31 -12.33 3.97 6.93
N GLY A 32 -11.18 4.00 7.61
CA GLY A 32 -10.88 3.09 8.71
C GLY A 32 -10.55 1.65 8.32
N SER A 33 -10.40 1.28 7.04
CA SER A 33 -10.08 -0.11 6.65
C SER A 33 -8.66 -0.57 7.02
N GLY A 34 -7.78 0.38 7.35
CA GLY A 34 -6.39 0.13 7.76
C GLY A 34 -5.35 0.42 6.68
N LYS A 35 -5.64 1.31 5.73
CA LYS A 35 -4.70 1.78 4.70
C LYS A 35 -3.39 2.33 5.30
N THR A 36 -3.49 3.29 6.22
CA THR A 36 -2.33 3.87 6.93
C THR A 36 -1.55 2.82 7.70
N THR A 37 -2.23 1.87 8.36
CA THR A 37 -1.57 0.74 9.03
C THR A 37 -0.83 -0.16 8.05
N LEU A 38 -1.43 -0.46 6.89
CA LEU A 38 -0.75 -1.23 5.84
C LEU A 38 0.48 -0.49 5.34
N LEU A 39 0.35 0.81 5.06
CA LEU A 39 1.45 1.64 4.59
C LEU A 39 2.58 1.72 5.61
N GLU A 40 2.26 1.90 6.90
CA GLU A 40 3.24 1.87 7.99
C GLU A 40 4.04 0.55 7.98
N MET A 41 3.34 -0.58 7.91
CA MET A 41 3.96 -1.90 7.95
C MET A 41 4.78 -2.20 6.69
N LEU A 42 4.31 -1.78 5.51
CA LEU A 42 5.06 -1.90 4.26
C LEU A 42 6.34 -1.07 4.32
N CYS A 43 6.28 0.19 4.76
CA CYS A 43 7.45 1.03 4.93
C CYS A 43 8.48 0.39 5.87
N LYS A 44 8.04 -0.11 7.04
CA LYS A 44 8.94 -0.77 8.00
C LYS A 44 9.57 -2.05 7.45
N ALA A 45 8.81 -2.87 6.71
CA ALA A 45 9.30 -4.12 6.15
C ALA A 45 10.24 -3.93 4.95
N MET A 46 10.09 -2.83 4.19
CA MET A 46 10.76 -2.66 2.90
C MET A 46 11.90 -1.62 2.92
N ARG A 47 11.93 -0.68 3.85
CA ARG A 47 12.87 0.46 3.85
C ARG A 47 14.36 0.11 4.00
N ASP A 48 14.67 -1.07 4.51
CA ASP A 48 16.07 -1.51 4.66
C ASP A 48 16.63 -2.08 3.34
N GLN A 49 15.74 -2.39 2.38
CA GLN A 49 16.09 -2.94 1.07
C GLN A 49 15.84 -1.94 -0.08
N TYR A 50 14.87 -1.03 0.07
CA TYR A 50 14.42 -0.12 -0.99
C TYR A 50 14.42 1.33 -0.51
N ASP A 51 14.72 2.27 -1.39
CA ASP A 51 14.54 3.70 -1.11
C ASP A 51 13.06 4.08 -1.28
N LEU A 52 12.42 4.53 -0.19
CA LEU A 52 10.98 4.74 -0.12
C LEU A 52 10.59 6.20 0.11
N VAL A 53 9.46 6.57 -0.49
CA VAL A 53 8.71 7.78 -0.21
C VAL A 53 7.23 7.42 0.01
N ALA A 54 6.55 8.14 0.90
CA ALA A 54 5.13 8.01 1.14
C ALA A 54 4.40 9.36 0.98
N ILE A 55 3.28 9.35 0.27
CA ILE A 55 2.35 10.45 0.14
C ILE A 55 1.02 10.01 0.73
N THR A 56 0.49 10.78 1.68
CA THR A 56 -0.80 10.49 2.34
C THR A 56 -1.80 11.57 2.01
N ASN A 57 -3.02 11.17 1.67
CA ASN A 57 -4.09 12.10 1.36
C ASN A 57 -5.14 12.09 2.45
N ASP A 58 -5.53 13.28 2.90
CA ASP A 58 -6.71 13.46 3.74
C ASP A 58 -7.44 14.74 3.33
N ILE A 59 -8.72 14.85 3.65
CA ILE A 59 -9.57 15.92 3.12
C ILE A 59 -9.23 17.25 3.77
N TYR A 60 -9.01 17.25 5.10
CA TYR A 60 -8.90 18.47 5.90
C TYR A 60 -7.72 18.49 6.86
N THR A 61 -6.91 17.43 6.92
CA THR A 61 -5.83 17.30 7.90
C THR A 61 -4.58 16.67 7.31
N LYS A 62 -3.53 16.57 8.14
CA LYS A 62 -2.32 15.80 7.86
C LYS A 62 -2.12 14.69 8.89
N GLU A 63 -3.23 14.13 9.38
CA GLU A 63 -3.20 13.17 10.48
C GLU A 63 -2.46 11.90 10.06
N ASP A 64 -2.69 11.37 8.86
CA ASP A 64 -2.00 10.17 8.38
C ASP A 64 -0.48 10.39 8.19
N GLN A 65 -0.07 11.57 7.70
CA GLN A 65 1.35 11.97 7.67
C GLN A 65 1.96 11.94 9.09
N ARG A 66 1.24 12.50 10.07
CA ARG A 66 1.67 12.54 11.46
C ARG A 66 1.77 11.14 12.05
N LEU A 67 0.77 10.28 11.81
CA LEU A 67 0.75 8.89 12.28
C LEU A 67 1.94 8.10 11.75
N LEU A 68 2.20 8.15 10.44
CA LEU A 68 3.35 7.46 9.84
C LEU A 68 4.68 7.98 10.38
N THR A 69 4.79 9.29 10.59
CA THR A 69 6.02 9.92 11.13
C THR A 69 6.27 9.48 12.57
N VAL A 70 5.26 9.56 13.44
CA VAL A 70 5.35 9.18 14.87
C VAL A 70 5.60 7.69 15.03
N ALA A 71 4.98 6.86 14.19
CA ALA A 71 5.19 5.43 14.18
C ALA A 71 6.59 5.02 13.68
N GLY A 72 7.35 5.98 13.14
CA GLY A 72 8.66 5.75 12.55
C GLY A 72 8.57 4.82 11.35
N ALA A 73 7.58 5.03 10.47
CA ALA A 73 7.46 4.30 9.21
C ALA A 73 8.66 4.61 8.30
N LEU A 74 8.93 5.90 8.10
CA LEU A 74 10.08 6.46 7.38
C LEU A 74 10.58 7.72 8.12
N PRO A 75 11.78 8.24 7.80
CA PRO A 75 12.17 9.60 8.16
C PRO A 75 11.10 10.61 7.75
N ALA A 76 10.83 11.62 8.60
CA ALA A 76 9.72 12.56 8.43
C ALA A 76 9.75 13.27 7.06
N GLU A 77 10.95 13.58 6.58
CA GLU A 77 11.16 14.23 5.30
C GLU A 77 10.75 13.41 4.07
N ARG A 78 10.60 12.09 4.22
CA ARG A 78 10.17 11.14 3.18
C ARG A 78 8.67 10.88 3.19
N ILE A 79 7.93 11.53 4.09
CA ILE A 79 6.47 11.41 4.22
C ILE A 79 5.83 12.77 3.97
N MET A 80 4.97 12.86 2.96
CA MET A 80 4.29 14.09 2.59
C MET A 80 2.77 13.96 2.72
N GLY A 81 2.16 14.83 3.52
CA GLY A 81 0.71 14.95 3.62
C GLY A 81 0.15 15.93 2.59
N VAL A 82 -0.84 15.48 1.82
CA VAL A 82 -1.62 16.28 0.87
C VAL A 82 -3.03 16.44 1.43
N GLU A 83 -3.41 17.70 1.67
CA GLU A 83 -4.79 18.06 1.98
C GLU A 83 -5.53 18.25 0.66
N THR A 84 -6.40 17.30 0.31
CA THR A 84 -6.98 17.26 -1.04
C THR A 84 -8.08 18.30 -1.22
N GLY A 85 -8.82 18.61 -0.15
CA GLY A 85 -10.15 19.20 -0.25
C GLY A 85 -11.12 18.27 -1.01
N GLY A 86 -12.43 18.43 -0.75
CA GLY A 86 -13.46 17.69 -1.48
C GLY A 86 -13.39 16.16 -1.38
N CYS A 87 -13.86 15.47 -2.42
CA CYS A 87 -13.93 14.00 -2.44
C CYS A 87 -12.55 13.36 -2.72
N PRO A 88 -12.10 12.36 -1.92
CA PRO A 88 -10.80 11.72 -2.12
C PRO A 88 -10.58 11.13 -3.51
N HIS A 89 -11.60 10.52 -4.13
CA HIS A 89 -11.50 9.95 -5.47
C HIS A 89 -11.08 10.99 -6.53
N THR A 90 -11.46 12.25 -6.38
CA THR A 90 -11.06 13.32 -7.31
C THR A 90 -9.55 13.47 -7.35
N ALA A 91 -8.93 13.57 -6.17
CA ALA A 91 -7.49 13.78 -6.05
C ALA A 91 -6.64 12.60 -6.52
N ILE A 92 -7.21 11.40 -6.68
CA ILE A 92 -6.49 10.21 -7.14
C ILE A 92 -6.90 9.74 -8.54
N ARG A 93 -7.97 10.31 -9.12
CA ARG A 93 -8.54 9.84 -10.41
C ARG A 93 -8.94 10.96 -11.35
N GLU A 94 -9.95 11.74 -11.02
CA GLU A 94 -10.50 12.74 -11.96
C GLU A 94 -9.57 13.94 -12.15
N ASP A 95 -8.92 14.38 -11.08
CA ASP A 95 -7.92 15.43 -11.08
C ASP A 95 -6.77 15.03 -10.15
N ALA A 96 -5.87 14.22 -10.69
CA ALA A 96 -4.71 13.73 -9.95
C ALA A 96 -3.58 14.78 -9.84
N SER A 97 -3.78 16.01 -10.30
CA SER A 97 -2.72 17.03 -10.42
C SER A 97 -2.01 17.32 -9.11
N ILE A 98 -2.75 17.43 -8.00
CA ILE A 98 -2.16 17.69 -6.67
C ILE A 98 -1.25 16.55 -6.20
N ASN A 99 -1.59 15.30 -6.54
CA ASN A 99 -0.77 14.15 -6.21
C ASN A 99 0.41 14.02 -7.16
N LEU A 100 0.24 14.31 -8.45
CA LEU A 100 1.34 14.33 -9.42
C LEU A 100 2.38 15.40 -9.04
N GLU A 101 1.96 16.60 -8.62
CA GLU A 101 2.85 17.65 -8.10
C GLU A 101 3.58 17.18 -6.82
N ALA A 102 2.88 16.53 -5.90
CA ALA A 102 3.49 15.97 -4.69
C ALA A 102 4.54 14.89 -5.02
N VAL A 103 4.24 13.99 -5.97
CA VAL A 103 5.19 12.99 -6.48
C VAL A 103 6.42 13.69 -7.07
N ASP A 104 6.25 14.67 -7.98
CA ASP A 104 7.36 15.39 -8.61
C ASP A 104 8.25 16.11 -7.59
N ARG A 105 7.65 16.73 -6.56
CA ARG A 105 8.39 17.39 -5.48
C ARG A 105 9.20 16.41 -4.64
N MET A 106 8.60 15.28 -4.29
CA MET A 106 9.30 14.26 -3.52
C MET A 106 10.42 13.61 -4.33
N LEU A 107 10.22 13.35 -5.63
CA LEU A 107 11.26 12.80 -6.50
C LEU A 107 12.35 13.80 -6.85
N THR A 108 12.06 15.10 -6.84
CA THR A 108 13.09 16.14 -6.91
C THR A 108 14.00 16.10 -5.68
N ARG A 109 13.44 15.82 -4.50
CA ARG A 109 14.19 15.75 -3.23
C ARG A 109 14.87 14.39 -3.01
N PHE A 110 14.24 13.30 -3.47
CA PHE A 110 14.69 11.92 -3.33
C PHE A 110 14.71 11.25 -4.72
N PRO A 111 15.68 11.64 -5.59
CA PRO A 111 15.72 11.18 -6.98
C PRO A 111 16.04 9.68 -7.13
N ASP A 112 16.53 9.04 -6.07
CA ASP A 112 16.91 7.63 -6.05
C ASP A 112 15.80 6.74 -5.46
N ALA A 113 14.60 7.26 -5.19
CA ALA A 113 13.49 6.47 -4.67
C ALA A 113 13.15 5.30 -5.61
N ASP A 114 13.01 4.10 -5.05
CA ASP A 114 12.57 2.90 -5.75
C ASP A 114 11.04 2.82 -5.83
N ILE A 115 10.36 3.24 -4.75
CA ILE A 115 8.91 3.14 -4.59
C ILE A 115 8.35 4.44 -4.02
N VAL A 116 7.28 4.94 -4.64
CA VAL A 116 6.42 5.98 -4.08
C VAL A 116 5.08 5.36 -3.71
N PHE A 117 4.79 5.27 -2.42
CA PHE A 117 3.47 4.90 -1.93
C PHE A 117 2.55 6.11 -1.92
N ILE A 118 1.31 5.94 -2.36
CA ILE A 118 0.29 6.99 -2.38
C ILE A 118 -0.96 6.43 -1.70
N GLU A 119 -1.21 6.84 -0.46
CA GLU A 119 -2.44 6.51 0.25
C GLU A 119 -3.56 7.49 -0.14
N SER A 120 -4.71 6.96 -0.56
CA SER A 120 -5.91 7.77 -0.77
C SER A 120 -6.53 8.18 0.57
N GLY A 121 -7.28 9.28 0.58
CA GLY A 121 -8.28 9.49 1.63
C GLY A 121 -9.28 8.32 1.65
N GLY A 122 -9.92 8.10 2.80
CA GLY A 122 -10.94 7.04 2.91
C GLY A 122 -12.17 7.36 2.06
N ASP A 123 -12.59 6.43 1.19
CA ASP A 123 -13.69 6.66 0.24
C ASP A 123 -14.56 5.41 0.05
N ASN A 124 -15.66 5.55 -0.68
CA ASN A 124 -16.59 4.47 -0.96
C ASN A 124 -16.01 3.42 -1.94
N LEU A 125 -16.75 2.33 -2.14
CA LEU A 125 -16.33 1.17 -2.95
C LEU A 125 -16.08 1.46 -4.44
N ALA A 126 -16.45 2.64 -4.93
CA ALA A 126 -16.25 3.08 -6.31
C ALA A 126 -14.88 3.75 -6.57
N ALA A 127 -14.11 4.07 -5.53
CA ALA A 127 -12.84 4.75 -5.67
C ALA A 127 -11.74 3.84 -6.25
N THR A 128 -10.99 4.37 -7.22
CA THR A 128 -9.81 3.75 -7.84
C THR A 128 -8.81 4.82 -8.22
N PHE A 129 -7.54 4.45 -8.34
CA PHE A 129 -6.51 5.35 -8.85
C PHE A 129 -6.58 5.49 -10.38
N SER A 130 -6.21 6.67 -10.89
CA SER A 130 -5.88 6.86 -12.30
C SER A 130 -4.57 6.11 -12.62
N PRO A 131 -4.47 5.44 -13.79
CA PRO A 131 -3.21 4.89 -14.29
C PRO A 131 -2.09 5.94 -14.44
N GLU A 132 -2.44 7.22 -14.57
CA GLU A 132 -1.45 8.30 -14.62
C GLU A 132 -0.75 8.49 -13.28
N LEU A 133 -1.40 8.18 -12.16
CA LEU A 133 -0.89 8.37 -10.81
C LEU A 133 -0.27 7.09 -10.22
N SER A 134 -0.80 5.91 -10.56
CA SER A 134 -0.44 4.65 -9.92
C SER A 134 -0.17 3.54 -10.94
N ASP A 135 0.99 2.89 -10.83
CA ASP A 135 1.39 1.75 -11.65
C ASP A 135 0.82 0.43 -11.11
N LEU A 136 0.68 0.33 -9.78
CA LEU A 136 0.15 -0.83 -9.08
C LEU A 136 -0.84 -0.41 -8.00
N THR A 137 -2.01 -1.05 -7.93
CA THR A 137 -3.08 -0.67 -7.00
C THR A 137 -3.38 -1.76 -5.96
N ILE A 138 -3.37 -1.35 -4.69
CA ILE A 138 -3.80 -2.15 -3.55
C ILE A 138 -5.08 -1.53 -3.00
N TYR A 139 -6.14 -2.32 -2.88
CA TYR A 139 -7.39 -1.88 -2.28
C TYR A 139 -7.62 -2.60 -0.95
N VAL A 140 -7.85 -1.85 0.12
CA VAL A 140 -7.97 -2.38 1.49
C VAL A 140 -9.42 -2.26 1.93
N ILE A 141 -10.04 -3.39 2.22
CA ILE A 141 -11.31 -3.48 2.98
C ILE A 141 -11.01 -4.14 4.33
N ASP A 142 -11.97 -4.11 5.26
CA ASP A 142 -11.81 -4.78 6.54
C ASP A 142 -13.05 -5.58 6.95
N VAL A 143 -12.82 -6.59 7.79
CA VAL A 143 -13.86 -7.51 8.28
C VAL A 143 -14.94 -6.78 9.09
N ALA A 144 -14.57 -5.73 9.85
CA ALA A 144 -15.54 -4.96 10.63
C ALA A 144 -16.48 -4.10 9.76
N GLY A 145 -16.15 -3.86 8.49
CA GLY A 145 -17.08 -3.31 7.49
C GLY A 145 -18.24 -4.27 7.14
N GLY A 146 -18.10 -5.55 7.53
CA GLY A 146 -19.11 -6.60 7.45
C GLY A 146 -18.83 -7.64 6.37
N GLU A 147 -19.23 -8.89 6.64
CA GLU A 147 -19.00 -10.06 5.78
C GLU A 147 -19.43 -9.86 4.31
N LYS A 148 -20.49 -9.08 4.09
CA LYS A 148 -21.06 -8.81 2.75
C LYS A 148 -20.23 -7.85 1.88
N ILE A 149 -19.18 -7.22 2.39
CA ILE A 149 -18.45 -6.18 1.65
C ILE A 149 -17.87 -6.70 0.33
N PRO A 150 -17.18 -7.87 0.26
CA PRO A 150 -16.77 -8.46 -1.01
C PRO A 150 -17.91 -8.57 -2.04
N ARG A 151 -19.11 -9.02 -1.61
CA ARG A 151 -20.30 -9.17 -2.49
C ARG A 151 -20.83 -7.85 -3.03
N LYS A 152 -20.62 -6.74 -2.32
CA LYS A 152 -21.01 -5.40 -2.80
C LYS A 152 -20.19 -4.93 -4.00
N GLY A 153 -19.02 -5.54 -4.25
CA GLY A 153 -18.20 -5.28 -5.42
C GLY A 153 -17.66 -3.86 -5.49
N GLY A 154 -17.68 -3.27 -6.67
CA GLY A 154 -16.99 -2.02 -6.97
C GLY A 154 -15.60 -2.27 -7.58
N PRO A 155 -15.07 -1.29 -8.33
CA PRO A 155 -13.80 -1.43 -9.04
C PRO A 155 -12.60 -1.65 -8.11
N GLY A 156 -12.60 -1.10 -6.90
CA GLY A 156 -11.58 -1.41 -5.90
C GLY A 156 -11.55 -2.89 -5.51
N ILE A 157 -12.71 -3.52 -5.33
CA ILE A 157 -12.82 -4.94 -4.97
C ILE A 157 -12.59 -5.84 -6.18
N THR A 158 -13.06 -5.47 -7.36
CA THR A 158 -13.09 -6.36 -8.54
C THR A 158 -11.90 -6.19 -9.47
N LYS A 159 -11.27 -5.01 -9.50
CA LYS A 159 -10.25 -4.65 -10.51
C LYS A 159 -8.88 -4.26 -9.98
N SER A 160 -8.74 -3.92 -8.68
CA SER A 160 -7.42 -3.67 -8.08
C SER A 160 -6.46 -4.83 -8.33
N ASP A 161 -5.17 -4.53 -8.45
CA ASP A 161 -4.15 -5.54 -8.68
C ASP A 161 -4.05 -6.50 -7.47
N LEU A 162 -4.24 -5.95 -6.26
CA LEU A 162 -4.38 -6.70 -5.02
C LEU A 162 -5.54 -6.17 -4.16
N LEU A 163 -6.37 -7.08 -3.65
CA LEU A 163 -7.31 -6.79 -2.57
C LEU A 163 -6.74 -7.27 -1.24
N VAL A 164 -6.72 -6.41 -0.23
CA VAL A 164 -6.44 -6.77 1.16
C VAL A 164 -7.74 -6.78 1.94
N ILE A 165 -8.02 -7.87 2.65
CA ILE A 165 -9.14 -8.00 3.58
C ILE A 165 -8.56 -8.04 4.99
N ASN A 166 -8.50 -6.87 5.62
CA ASN A 166 -7.81 -6.65 6.88
C ASN A 166 -8.69 -6.91 8.11
N LYS A 167 -8.05 -6.95 9.29
CA LYS A 167 -8.68 -7.10 10.61
C LYS A 167 -9.41 -8.44 10.79
N THR A 168 -8.82 -9.52 10.29
CA THR A 168 -9.38 -10.88 10.44
C THR A 168 -9.60 -11.29 11.89
N ASP A 169 -8.81 -10.74 12.82
CA ASP A 169 -8.96 -10.90 14.27
C ASP A 169 -10.30 -10.41 14.82
N LEU A 170 -10.95 -9.47 14.13
CA LEU A 170 -12.24 -8.92 14.56
C LEU A 170 -13.44 -9.76 14.10
N ALA A 171 -13.25 -10.79 13.27
CA ALA A 171 -14.34 -11.60 12.72
C ALA A 171 -15.33 -12.14 13.78
N PRO A 172 -14.87 -12.69 14.93
CA PRO A 172 -15.78 -13.19 15.97
C PRO A 172 -16.59 -12.07 16.64
N LEU A 173 -16.06 -10.85 16.68
CA LEU A 173 -16.68 -9.71 17.36
C LEU A 173 -17.80 -9.06 16.54
N VAL A 174 -17.76 -9.21 15.22
CA VAL A 174 -18.76 -8.65 14.29
C VAL A 174 -19.63 -9.72 13.62
N GLY A 175 -19.46 -10.99 14.00
CA GLY A 175 -20.21 -12.12 13.45
C GLY A 175 -19.95 -12.37 11.97
N ALA A 176 -18.72 -12.14 11.50
CA ALA A 176 -18.33 -12.39 10.11
C ALA A 176 -17.67 -13.76 9.96
N ASN A 177 -17.99 -14.48 8.89
CA ASN A 177 -17.31 -15.70 8.52
C ASN A 177 -16.22 -15.43 7.46
N LEU A 178 -14.96 -15.70 7.81
CA LEU A 178 -13.81 -15.46 6.92
C LEU A 178 -13.83 -16.34 5.67
N ASP A 179 -14.31 -17.58 5.75
CA ASP A 179 -14.42 -18.48 4.60
C ASP A 179 -15.45 -17.97 3.59
N VAL A 180 -16.56 -17.40 4.08
CA VAL A 180 -17.57 -16.76 3.23
C VAL A 180 -16.97 -15.53 2.54
N MET A 181 -16.27 -14.67 3.28
CA MET A 181 -15.60 -13.50 2.71
C MET A 181 -14.56 -13.89 1.65
N ALA A 182 -13.77 -14.95 1.89
CA ALA A 182 -12.79 -15.48 0.95
C ALA A 182 -13.46 -16.02 -0.33
N SER A 183 -14.53 -16.81 -0.16
CA SER A 183 -15.31 -17.34 -1.28
C SER A 183 -15.90 -16.21 -2.14
N ASP A 184 -16.47 -15.19 -1.52
CA ASP A 184 -17.03 -14.05 -2.21
C ASP A 184 -15.96 -13.20 -2.91
N ALA A 185 -14.83 -12.95 -2.25
CA ALA A 185 -13.71 -12.26 -2.87
C ALA A 185 -13.23 -13.00 -4.11
N LYS A 186 -13.06 -14.33 -4.03
CA LYS A 186 -12.68 -15.17 -5.17
C LYS A 186 -13.70 -15.07 -6.32
N LYS A 187 -15.00 -15.14 -6.01
CA LYS A 187 -16.07 -15.01 -7.00
C LYS A 187 -16.05 -13.66 -7.70
N MET A 188 -15.81 -12.57 -6.95
CA MET A 188 -15.82 -11.20 -7.48
C MET A 188 -14.54 -10.83 -8.24
N ARG A 189 -13.43 -11.56 -8.01
CA ARG A 189 -12.09 -11.24 -8.55
C ARG A 189 -11.60 -12.19 -9.64
N GLY A 190 -12.19 -13.38 -9.74
CA GLY A 190 -11.67 -14.44 -10.62
C GLY A 190 -10.24 -14.82 -10.21
N GLU A 191 -9.30 -14.73 -11.16
CA GLU A 191 -7.87 -15.04 -10.93
C GLU A 191 -7.09 -13.92 -10.24
N ARG A 192 -7.69 -12.75 -9.98
CA ARG A 192 -6.97 -11.64 -9.32
C ARG A 192 -6.76 -11.95 -7.84
N PRO A 193 -5.55 -11.75 -7.31
CA PRO A 193 -5.21 -12.17 -5.96
C PRO A 193 -5.90 -11.32 -4.90
N PHE A 194 -6.12 -11.90 -3.74
CA PHE A 194 -6.45 -11.18 -2.51
C PHE A 194 -5.67 -11.80 -1.35
N VAL A 195 -5.45 -11.03 -0.28
CA VAL A 195 -4.79 -11.50 0.94
C VAL A 195 -5.67 -11.15 2.14
N MET A 196 -5.87 -12.13 3.01
CA MET A 196 -6.49 -11.95 4.32
C MET A 196 -5.40 -11.50 5.30
N CYS A 197 -5.59 -10.37 5.98
CA CYS A 197 -4.58 -9.80 6.86
C CYS A 197 -5.09 -9.56 8.28
N ASN A 198 -4.19 -9.77 9.25
CA ASN A 198 -4.23 -9.13 10.56
C ASN A 198 -2.94 -8.31 10.70
N LEU A 199 -3.00 -7.05 10.26
CA LEU A 199 -1.82 -6.18 10.26
C LEU A 199 -1.30 -5.86 11.67
N LYS A 200 -2.12 -6.03 12.72
CA LYS A 200 -1.68 -5.88 14.11
C LYS A 200 -0.74 -7.02 14.53
N ALA A 201 -0.94 -8.22 13.99
CA ALA A 201 -0.09 -9.39 14.19
C ALA A 201 0.90 -9.63 13.03
N LEU A 202 0.95 -8.72 12.04
CA LEU A 202 1.73 -8.84 10.80
C LEU A 202 1.36 -10.03 9.92
N GLU A 203 0.23 -10.68 10.17
CA GLU A 203 -0.23 -11.81 9.37
C GLU A 203 -0.69 -11.34 7.98
N GLY A 204 -0.20 -12.01 6.94
CA GLY A 204 -0.45 -11.67 5.53
C GLY A 204 0.41 -10.53 4.98
N LEU A 205 1.14 -9.79 5.81
CA LEU A 205 1.98 -8.67 5.36
C LEU A 205 3.06 -9.13 4.36
N ASP A 206 3.74 -10.24 4.65
CA ASP A 206 4.78 -10.79 3.77
C ASP A 206 4.24 -11.13 2.37
N ASP A 207 2.99 -11.55 2.27
CA ASP A 207 2.37 -11.86 0.97
C ASP A 207 2.07 -10.58 0.19
N VAL A 208 1.72 -9.49 0.87
CA VAL A 208 1.58 -8.16 0.25
C VAL A 208 2.95 -7.64 -0.24
N VAL A 209 4.01 -7.78 0.57
CA VAL A 209 5.37 -7.39 0.17
C VAL A 209 5.82 -8.18 -1.05
N LYS A 210 5.71 -9.52 -1.03
CA LYS A 210 6.05 -10.39 -2.17
C LYS A 210 5.25 -10.03 -3.42
N PHE A 211 3.98 -9.68 -3.25
CA PHE A 211 3.15 -9.22 -4.37
C PHE A 211 3.71 -7.94 -5.00
N ILE A 212 4.03 -6.93 -4.20
CA ILE A 212 4.63 -5.66 -4.68
C ILE A 212 5.96 -5.94 -5.37
N GLU A 213 6.85 -6.71 -4.75
CA GLU A 213 8.17 -7.04 -5.32
C GLU A 213 8.04 -7.75 -6.67
N LYS A 214 7.14 -8.74 -6.76
CA LYS A 214 6.91 -9.53 -7.98
C LYS A 214 6.25 -8.71 -9.08
N LYS A 215 5.21 -7.94 -8.76
CA LYS A 215 4.46 -7.16 -9.76
C LYS A 215 5.20 -5.88 -10.17
N GLY A 216 5.95 -5.29 -9.25
CA GLY A 216 6.79 -4.13 -9.49
C GLY A 216 8.15 -4.45 -10.11
N LEU A 217 8.47 -5.73 -10.33
CA LEU A 217 9.75 -6.19 -10.88
C LEU A 217 10.96 -5.66 -10.09
N LEU A 218 10.86 -5.69 -8.76
CA LEU A 218 11.87 -5.14 -7.84
C LEU A 218 12.96 -6.15 -7.45
N LYS A 219 12.69 -7.45 -7.63
CA LYS A 219 13.68 -8.53 -7.54
C LYS A 219 13.74 -9.20 -8.90
N VAL A 220 14.87 -9.05 -9.59
CA VAL A 220 15.23 -9.78 -10.81
C VAL A 220 16.16 -10.92 -10.45
#